data_AF-A0A973JQY0-F1
#
_entry.id   AF-A0A973JQY0-F1
#
_cell.length_a   1.000
_cell.length_b   1.000
_cell.length_c   1.000
_cell.angle_alpha   90.00
_cell.angle_beta   90.00
_cell.angle_gamma   90.00
#
_symmetry.space_group_name_H-M   'P 1'
#
loop_
_entity.id
_entity.type
_entity.pdbx_description
1 polymer ?
#
loop_
_entity_poly.entity_id
_entity_poly.type
_entity_poly.pdbx_seq_one_letter_code
_entity_poly.pdbx_strand_id
1 'polypeptide(L)'
;MKRNSVEIRVCMGTGGIASGSTEVLEAFRRELGAAGIEASVRENCATHQVGCRGLCARDVLVDVAVGDERTTYQYIKADMVPRIVQEHVLGNQPVAEWRVGEEYDRFHQKQVKVVLADCGRIDPEDIEAYRAVGGYEAAREVLHSWYPEEVIDEVRQSGLRGRGGAGFPTGLKWELGRKAA
;
A
#
# COMPACT_ATOMS: atom_id res chain seq x y z
N MET A 1 -23.23 -15.21 -16.18
CA MET A 1 -22.73 -14.99 -14.81
C MET A 1 -21.71 -13.87 -14.87
N LYS A 2 -21.92 -12.77 -14.13
CA LYS A 2 -20.89 -11.74 -14.02
C LYS A 2 -19.68 -12.40 -13.35
N ARG A 3 -18.54 -12.48 -14.03
CA ARG A 3 -17.27 -12.84 -13.38
C ARG A 3 -17.05 -11.77 -12.31
N ASN A 4 -17.08 -12.16 -11.04
CA ASN A 4 -16.70 -11.26 -9.95
C ASN A 4 -15.27 -10.79 -10.23
N SER A 5 -15.02 -9.49 -10.13
CA SER A 5 -13.67 -8.95 -10.24
C SER A 5 -12.81 -9.54 -9.13
N VAL A 6 -11.69 -10.15 -9.49
CA VAL A 6 -10.72 -10.68 -8.53
C VAL A 6 -9.53 -9.73 -8.50
N GLU A 7 -9.09 -9.34 -7.32
CA GLU A 7 -7.92 -8.50 -7.09
C GLU A 7 -7.01 -9.15 -6.04
N ILE A 8 -5.72 -9.29 -6.34
CA ILE A 8 -4.73 -9.82 -5.41
C ILE A 8 -3.68 -8.74 -5.14
N ARG A 9 -3.43 -8.44 -3.86
CA ARG A 9 -2.38 -7.51 -3.43
C ARG A 9 -1.41 -8.23 -2.51
N VAL A 10 -0.12 -8.14 -2.81
CA VAL A 10 0.93 -8.76 -1.99
C VAL A 10 1.79 -7.65 -1.41
N CYS A 11 2.04 -7.72 -0.09
CA CYS A 11 2.94 -6.79 0.57
C CYS A 11 4.38 -7.00 0.06
N MET A 12 4.93 -5.98 -0.61
CA MET A 12 6.28 -6.03 -1.20
C MET A 12 7.26 -5.08 -0.49
N GLY A 13 6.98 -4.73 0.77
CA GLY A 13 7.97 -4.03 1.60
C GLY A 13 9.22 -4.88 1.80
N THR A 14 10.34 -4.26 2.21
CA THR A 14 11.61 -4.98 2.43
C THR A 14 11.48 -6.17 3.39
N GLY A 15 10.64 -6.04 4.44
CA GLY A 15 10.31 -7.14 5.36
C GLY A 15 9.54 -8.28 4.68
N GLY A 16 8.59 -7.96 3.81
CA GLY A 16 7.85 -8.92 2.99
C GLY A 16 8.76 -9.65 2.01
N ILE A 17 9.63 -8.92 1.30
CA ILE A 17 10.62 -9.49 0.36
C ILE A 17 11.55 -10.44 1.10
N ALA A 18 12.08 -10.03 2.26
CA ALA A 18 12.92 -10.88 3.09
C ALA A 18 12.18 -12.13 3.62
N SER A 19 10.85 -12.09 3.68
CA SER A 19 9.99 -13.20 4.12
C SER A 19 9.44 -14.06 2.98
N GLY A 20 9.83 -13.79 1.72
CA GLY A 20 9.44 -14.58 0.55
C GLY A 20 8.24 -14.04 -0.24
N SER A 21 7.96 -12.73 -0.19
CA SER A 21 6.81 -12.15 -0.90
C SER A 21 6.91 -12.26 -2.42
N THR A 22 8.12 -12.29 -2.98
CA THR A 22 8.36 -12.47 -4.42
C THR A 22 7.88 -13.85 -4.89
N GLU A 23 8.20 -14.90 -4.14
CA GLU A 23 7.79 -16.27 -4.44
C GLU A 23 6.28 -16.44 -4.31
N VAL A 24 5.66 -15.78 -3.33
CA VAL A 24 4.20 -15.71 -3.18
C VAL A 24 3.56 -15.01 -4.38
N LEU A 25 4.11 -13.90 -4.82
CA LEU A 25 3.65 -13.14 -5.99
C LEU A 25 3.63 -14.00 -7.26
N GLU A 26 4.76 -14.67 -7.53
CA GLU A 26 4.91 -15.55 -8.70
C GLU A 26 4.01 -16.79 -8.63
N ALA A 27 3.81 -17.34 -7.43
CA ALA A 27 2.85 -18.41 -7.23
C ALA A 27 1.42 -17.96 -7.58
N PHE A 28 0.99 -16.76 -7.15
CA PHE A 28 -0.34 -16.25 -7.51
C PHE A 28 -0.49 -16.07 -9.03
N ARG A 29 0.52 -15.50 -9.69
CA ARG A 29 0.52 -15.33 -11.15
C ARG A 29 0.35 -16.67 -11.88
N ARG A 30 1.11 -17.69 -11.46
CA ARG A 30 1.06 -19.03 -12.05
C ARG A 30 -0.30 -19.70 -11.84
N GLU A 31 -0.80 -19.74 -10.60
CA GLU A 31 -2.04 -20.45 -10.28
C GLU A 31 -3.27 -19.79 -10.92
N LEU A 32 -3.34 -18.45 -10.93
CA LEU A 32 -4.42 -17.72 -11.60
C LEU A 32 -4.39 -17.89 -13.12
N GLY A 33 -3.19 -17.89 -13.72
CA GLY A 33 -2.99 -18.16 -15.14
C GLY A 33 -3.44 -19.57 -15.53
N ALA A 34 -3.08 -20.58 -14.73
CA ALA A 34 -3.48 -21.96 -14.95
C ALA A 34 -5.00 -22.17 -14.83
N ALA A 35 -5.67 -21.41 -13.96
CA ALA A 35 -7.12 -21.47 -13.79
C ALA A 35 -7.92 -20.65 -14.83
N GLY A 36 -7.26 -19.94 -15.75
CA GLY A 36 -7.91 -19.14 -16.79
C GLY A 36 -8.79 -18.00 -16.23
N ILE A 37 -8.47 -17.51 -15.03
CA ILE A 37 -9.23 -16.47 -14.34
C ILE A 37 -8.73 -15.12 -14.84
N GLU A 38 -9.58 -14.42 -15.59
CA GLU A 38 -9.45 -12.98 -15.77
C GLU A 38 -9.86 -12.30 -14.46
N ALA A 39 -8.93 -12.30 -13.50
CA ALA A 39 -8.91 -11.30 -12.45
C ALA A 39 -8.69 -9.92 -13.11
N SER A 40 -8.62 -8.80 -12.40
CA SER A 40 -8.06 -7.58 -13.00
C SER A 40 -6.59 -7.85 -13.37
N VAL A 41 -6.46 -8.37 -14.59
CA VAL A 41 -5.35 -9.03 -15.28
C VAL A 41 -5.46 -8.46 -16.70
N ARG A 42 -5.40 -7.13 -16.81
CA ARG A 42 -5.15 -6.48 -18.11
C ARG A 42 -3.67 -6.71 -18.44
N GLU A 43 -3.17 -6.41 -19.64
CA GLU A 43 -1.70 -6.42 -19.88
C GLU A 43 -0.92 -5.62 -18.79
N ASN A 44 -1.62 -4.76 -18.05
CA ASN A 44 -1.39 -4.30 -16.67
C ASN A 44 -1.60 -5.38 -15.56
N CYS A 45 -1.02 -6.58 -15.68
CA CYS A 45 -1.17 -7.68 -14.72
C CYS A 45 -0.23 -7.51 -13.52
N ALA A 46 -0.53 -6.57 -12.64
CA ALA A 46 0.11 -6.54 -11.34
C ALA A 46 -0.85 -7.19 -10.34
N THR A 47 -0.47 -8.37 -9.83
CA THR A 47 -0.56 -8.57 -8.39
C THR A 47 0.05 -7.32 -7.76
N HIS A 48 -0.79 -6.43 -7.23
CA HIS A 48 -0.31 -5.09 -6.90
C HIS A 48 0.79 -5.22 -5.86
N GLN A 49 1.99 -4.81 -6.25
CA GLN A 49 3.06 -4.61 -5.30
C GLN A 49 2.64 -3.41 -4.49
N VAL A 50 2.09 -3.65 -3.31
CA VAL A 50 1.74 -2.54 -2.44
C VAL A 50 2.88 -2.28 -1.49
N GLY A 51 3.09 -0.99 -1.20
CA GLY A 51 4.03 -0.58 -0.16
C GLY A 51 3.75 -1.28 1.18
N CYS A 52 4.74 -1.28 2.07
CA CYS A 52 4.66 -1.92 3.37
C CYS A 52 3.40 -1.47 4.15
N ARG A 53 2.66 -2.43 4.72
CA ARG A 53 1.46 -2.16 5.52
C ARG A 53 1.76 -1.74 6.95
N GLY A 54 3.00 -1.96 7.40
CA GLY A 54 3.53 -1.55 8.70
C GLY A 54 3.52 -2.63 9.77
N LEU A 55 2.93 -3.80 9.52
CA LEU A 55 2.93 -4.94 10.45
C LEU A 55 3.82 -6.08 9.94
N CYS A 56 5.11 -5.81 9.79
CA CYS A 56 6.08 -6.76 9.23
C CYS A 56 6.16 -8.09 10.01
N ALA A 57 5.79 -8.08 11.30
CA ALA A 57 5.72 -9.29 12.13
C ALA A 57 4.68 -10.32 11.67
N ARG A 58 3.82 -9.97 10.70
CA ARG A 58 2.79 -10.82 10.09
C ARG A 58 3.02 -11.08 8.59
N ASP A 59 4.13 -10.60 8.03
CA ASP A 59 4.45 -10.84 6.62
C ASP A 59 4.66 -12.34 6.34
N VAL A 60 4.37 -12.83 5.14
CA VAL A 60 3.85 -12.09 3.97
C VAL A 60 2.33 -11.86 4.10
N LEU A 61 1.92 -10.58 4.05
CA LEU A 61 0.51 -10.19 4.02
C LEU A 61 -0.04 -10.19 2.59
N VAL A 62 -1.22 -10.79 2.39
CA VAL A 62 -1.89 -10.85 1.09
C VAL A 62 -3.35 -10.44 1.22
N ASP A 63 -3.80 -9.48 0.43
CA ASP A 63 -5.23 -9.22 0.24
C ASP A 63 -5.73 -9.99 -0.98
N VAL A 64 -6.85 -10.68 -0.81
CA VAL A 64 -7.62 -11.28 -1.88
C VAL A 64 -9.00 -10.67 -1.85
N ALA A 65 -9.37 -9.93 -2.89
CA ALA A 65 -10.72 -9.42 -3.08
C ALA A 65 -11.42 -10.21 -4.18
N VAL A 66 -12.65 -10.66 -3.90
CA VAL A 66 -13.54 -11.35 -4.84
C VAL A 66 -14.87 -10.61 -4.83
N GLY A 67 -15.15 -9.84 -5.90
CA GLY A 67 -16.26 -8.89 -5.88
C GLY A 67 -16.02 -7.78 -4.87
N ASP A 68 -16.98 -7.53 -3.98
CA ASP A 68 -16.88 -6.50 -2.93
C ASP A 68 -16.26 -7.02 -1.62
N GLU A 69 -16.05 -8.34 -1.50
CA GLU A 69 -15.49 -8.95 -0.29
C GLU A 69 -13.96 -8.98 -0.37
N ARG A 70 -13.30 -8.41 0.64
CA ARG A 70 -11.84 -8.44 0.80
C ARG A 70 -11.46 -9.26 2.03
N THR A 71 -10.56 -10.22 1.83
CA THR A 71 -9.93 -10.98 2.92
C THR A 71 -8.43 -10.73 2.94
N THR A 72 -7.91 -10.41 4.12
CA THR A 72 -6.46 -10.31 4.37
C THR A 72 -5.94 -11.60 5.00
N TYR A 73 -4.86 -12.12 4.45
CA TYR A 73 -4.11 -13.27 4.94
C TYR A 73 -2.75 -12.84 5.50
N GLN A 74 -2.21 -13.65 6.42
CA GLN A 74 -0.91 -13.45 7.08
C GLN A 74 -0.03 -14.69 6.98
N TYR A 75 1.30 -14.50 7.10
CA TYR A 75 2.29 -15.58 7.05
C TYR A 75 2.22 -16.44 5.79
N ILE A 76 1.79 -15.86 4.67
CA ILE A 76 1.62 -16.62 3.44
C ILE A 76 2.96 -17.05 2.87
N LYS A 77 3.01 -18.31 2.44
CA LYS A 77 4.13 -18.92 1.72
C LYS A 77 3.67 -19.36 0.34
N ALA A 78 4.62 -19.53 -0.58
CA ALA A 78 4.33 -19.84 -1.98
C ALA A 78 3.56 -21.16 -2.16
N ASP A 79 3.78 -22.16 -1.30
CA ASP A 79 3.10 -23.46 -1.29
C ASP A 79 1.65 -23.40 -0.78
N MET A 80 1.27 -22.33 -0.08
CA MET A 80 -0.10 -22.11 0.41
C MET A 80 -1.01 -21.52 -0.68
N VAL A 81 -0.43 -20.83 -1.66
CA VAL A 81 -1.16 -20.11 -2.72
C VAL A 81 -2.14 -20.97 -3.52
N PRO A 82 -1.80 -22.21 -3.94
CA PRO A 82 -2.74 -23.06 -4.68
C PRO A 82 -4.05 -23.27 -3.93
N ARG A 83 -4.00 -23.47 -2.61
CA ARG A 83 -5.20 -23.63 -1.79
C ARG A 83 -6.01 -22.34 -1.70
N ILE A 84 -5.37 -21.18 -1.59
CA ILE A 84 -6.06 -19.88 -1.59
C ILE A 84 -6.80 -19.68 -2.92
N VAL A 85 -6.17 -20.00 -4.05
CA VAL A 85 -6.79 -19.85 -5.37
C VAL A 85 -7.97 -20.81 -5.53
N GLN A 86 -7.81 -22.08 -5.13
CA GLN A 86 -8.88 -23.08 -5.24
C GLN A 86 -10.06 -22.81 -4.29
N GLU A 87 -9.81 -22.61 -3.00
CA GLU A 87 -10.88 -22.45 -2.02
C GLU A 87 -11.49 -21.05 -2.06
N HIS A 88 -10.66 -20.00 -2.05
CA HIS A 88 -11.16 -18.63 -1.92
C HIS A 88 -11.52 -18.01 -3.27
N VAL A 89 -10.61 -18.02 -4.24
CA VAL A 89 -10.85 -17.34 -5.53
C VAL A 89 -11.88 -18.08 -6.37
N LEU A 90 -11.76 -19.41 -6.50
CA LEU A 90 -12.68 -20.24 -7.28
C LEU A 90 -13.89 -20.71 -6.47
N GLY A 91 -13.68 -21.14 -5.23
CA GLY A 91 -14.72 -21.68 -4.36
C GLY A 91 -15.50 -20.64 -3.55
N ASN A 92 -15.09 -19.36 -3.57
CA ASN A 92 -15.67 -18.28 -2.75
C ASN A 92 -15.68 -18.60 -1.24
N GLN A 93 -14.70 -19.38 -0.77
CA GLN A 93 -14.53 -19.78 0.62
C GLN A 93 -13.15 -19.37 1.14
N PRO A 94 -13.06 -18.28 1.94
CA PRO A 94 -11.80 -17.86 2.53
C PRO A 94 -11.15 -18.94 3.41
N VAL A 95 -9.83 -19.08 3.31
CA VAL A 95 -9.08 -20.05 4.14
C VAL A 95 -8.93 -19.49 5.56
N ALA A 96 -9.88 -19.83 6.43
CA ALA A 96 -10.05 -19.20 7.75
C ALA A 96 -8.78 -19.23 8.62
N GLU A 97 -8.00 -20.30 8.55
CA GLU A 97 -6.82 -20.53 9.38
C GLU A 97 -5.65 -19.54 9.09
N TRP A 98 -5.63 -18.92 7.91
CA TRP A 98 -4.58 -17.97 7.50
C TRP A 98 -5.04 -16.52 7.52
N ARG A 99 -6.32 -16.29 7.85
CA ARG A 99 -6.85 -14.93 7.94
C ARG A 99 -6.16 -14.17 9.06
N VAL A 100 -6.02 -12.86 8.86
CA VAL A 100 -5.61 -11.98 9.96
C VAL A 100 -6.63 -12.07 11.11
N GLY A 101 -6.11 -12.09 12.34
CA GLY A 101 -6.92 -12.06 13.56
C GLY A 101 -7.21 -10.64 14.03
N GLU A 102 -7.95 -10.52 15.14
CA GLU A 102 -8.31 -9.22 15.74
C GLU A 102 -7.08 -8.36 16.10
N GLU A 103 -5.92 -8.96 16.34
CA GLU A 103 -4.70 -8.20 16.61
C GLU A 103 -4.28 -7.32 15.44
N TYR A 104 -4.60 -7.73 14.21
CA TYR A 104 -4.33 -6.96 13.01
C TYR A 104 -5.13 -5.66 12.99
N ASP A 105 -6.42 -5.74 13.31
CA ASP A 105 -7.30 -4.57 13.37
C ASP A 105 -6.89 -3.66 14.51
N ARG A 106 -6.63 -4.22 15.70
CA ARG A 106 -6.14 -3.47 16.86
C ARG A 106 -4.84 -2.72 16.59
N PHE A 107 -3.94 -3.29 15.80
CA PHE A 107 -2.67 -2.64 15.44
C PHE A 107 -2.93 -1.36 14.62
N HIS A 108 -3.87 -1.41 13.67
CA HIS A 108 -4.14 -0.30 12.76
C HIS A 108 -5.12 0.74 13.33
N GLN A 109 -6.10 0.32 14.12
CA GLN A 109 -7.21 1.18 14.58
C GLN A 109 -6.77 2.42 15.36
N LYS A 110 -5.63 2.36 16.06
CA LYS A 110 -5.10 3.48 16.86
C LYS A 110 -4.12 4.38 16.09
N GLN A 111 -3.87 4.10 14.81
CA GLN A 111 -2.91 4.84 13.99
C GLN A 111 -3.60 5.91 13.16
N VAL A 112 -3.05 7.12 13.17
CA VAL A 112 -3.39 8.16 12.19
C VAL A 112 -2.27 8.21 11.16
N LYS A 113 -2.49 7.61 9.99
CA LYS A 113 -1.52 7.59 8.91
C LYS A 113 -1.68 8.84 8.04
N VAL A 114 -0.90 9.88 8.33
CA VAL A 114 -0.89 11.11 7.51
C VAL A 114 -0.01 10.92 6.27
N VAL A 115 1.30 10.68 6.45
CA VAL A 115 2.25 10.47 5.33
C VAL A 115 2.07 9.11 4.67
N LEU A 116 1.64 8.11 5.45
CA LEU A 116 1.51 6.72 5.01
C LEU A 116 0.05 6.34 4.67
N ALA A 117 -0.81 7.33 4.41
CA ALA A 117 -2.25 7.13 4.19
C ALA A 117 -2.54 6.14 3.05
N ASP A 118 -1.73 6.19 2.00
CA ASP A 118 -1.92 5.40 0.78
C ASP A 118 -1.06 4.12 0.74
N CYS A 119 -0.19 3.90 1.74
CA CYS A 119 0.59 2.67 1.82
C CYS A 119 -0.33 1.44 1.94
N GLY A 120 -0.11 0.44 1.09
CA GLY A 120 -1.00 -0.73 1.02
C GLY A 120 -2.21 -0.54 0.09
N ARG A 121 -2.50 0.68 -0.37
CA ARG A 121 -3.70 1.00 -1.15
C ARG A 121 -3.42 1.18 -2.63
N ILE A 122 -2.34 1.89 -2.97
CA ILE A 122 -1.92 2.17 -4.34
C ILE A 122 -0.63 1.43 -4.67
N ASP A 123 -0.40 1.23 -5.97
CA ASP A 123 0.88 0.77 -6.49
C ASP A 123 1.89 1.95 -6.44
N PRO A 124 3.03 1.81 -5.75
CA PRO A 124 4.02 2.89 -5.64
C PRO A 124 4.78 3.15 -6.95
N GLU A 125 4.72 2.25 -7.94
CA GLU A 125 5.38 2.41 -9.24
C GLU A 125 4.42 2.93 -10.34
N ASP A 126 3.13 3.08 -10.03
CA ASP A 126 2.13 3.64 -10.94
C ASP A 126 1.83 5.12 -10.61
N ILE A 127 2.33 6.01 -11.46
CA ILE A 127 2.10 7.46 -11.33
C ILE A 127 0.62 7.83 -11.43
N GLU A 128 -0.16 7.13 -12.26
CA GLU A 128 -1.59 7.42 -12.42
C GLU A 128 -2.36 6.97 -11.19
N ALA A 129 -1.96 5.87 -10.54
CA ALA A 129 -2.52 5.46 -9.25
C ALA A 129 -2.28 6.53 -8.17
N TYR A 130 -1.08 7.14 -8.12
CA TYR A 130 -0.80 8.23 -7.19
C TYR A 130 -1.60 9.50 -7.50
N ARG A 131 -1.73 9.87 -8.78
CA ARG A 131 -2.55 11.01 -9.21
C ARG A 131 -4.03 10.81 -8.89
N ALA A 132 -4.56 9.60 -9.05
CA ALA A 132 -5.96 9.28 -8.79
C ALA A 132 -6.37 9.47 -7.32
N VAL A 133 -5.43 9.47 -6.39
CA VAL A 133 -5.67 9.72 -4.96
C VAL A 133 -5.30 11.15 -4.51
N GLY A 134 -5.11 12.08 -5.46
CA GLY A 134 -4.77 13.48 -5.16
C GLY A 134 -3.27 13.75 -5.08
N GLY A 135 -2.42 12.81 -5.49
CA GLY A 135 -0.98 13.01 -5.60
C GLY A 135 -0.63 14.21 -6.48
N TYR A 136 0.37 14.98 -6.05
CA TYR A 136 0.85 16.23 -6.67
C TYR A 136 -0.11 17.43 -6.69
N GLU A 137 -1.34 17.33 -6.18
CA GLU A 137 -2.28 18.45 -6.22
C GLU A 137 -1.74 19.69 -5.49
N ALA A 138 -1.24 19.52 -4.26
CA ALA A 138 -0.63 20.60 -3.48
C ALA A 138 0.62 21.18 -4.15
N ALA A 139 1.47 20.31 -4.74
CA ALA A 139 2.67 20.76 -5.45
C ALA A 139 2.31 21.60 -6.68
N ARG A 140 1.31 21.16 -7.46
CA ARG A 140 0.78 21.91 -8.60
C ARG A 140 0.25 23.28 -8.17
N GLU A 141 -0.54 23.33 -7.11
CA GLU A 141 -1.10 24.59 -6.61
C GLU A 141 0.01 25.58 -6.20
N VAL A 142 0.93 25.11 -5.33
CA VAL A 142 2.02 25.93 -4.79
C VAL A 142 2.94 26.46 -5.90
N LEU A 143 3.27 25.62 -6.89
CA LEU A 143 4.17 26.03 -7.98
C LEU A 143 3.56 27.09 -8.91
N HIS A 144 2.23 27.19 -8.97
CA HIS A 144 1.55 28.12 -9.88
C HIS A 144 1.04 29.40 -9.19
N SER A 145 0.70 29.32 -7.91
CA SER A 145 -0.15 30.35 -7.29
C SER A 145 0.41 30.93 -5.99
N TRP A 146 1.52 30.39 -5.47
CA TRP A 146 2.07 30.81 -4.18
C TRP A 146 3.46 31.43 -4.34
N TYR A 147 3.73 32.44 -3.53
CA TYR A 147 5.08 32.96 -3.33
C TYR A 147 5.85 32.07 -2.35
N PRO A 148 7.19 31.95 -2.48
CA PRO A 148 7.97 31.12 -1.58
C PRO A 148 7.82 31.47 -0.08
N GLU A 149 7.60 32.75 0.24
CA GLU A 149 7.30 33.22 1.60
C GLU A 149 6.03 32.59 2.16
N GLU A 150 4.97 32.50 1.36
CA GLU A 150 3.68 31.91 1.77
C GLU A 150 3.84 30.41 2.07
N VAL A 151 4.65 29.71 1.27
CA VAL A 151 4.96 28.29 1.50
C VAL A 151 5.73 28.10 2.81
N ILE A 152 6.71 28.97 3.09
CA ILE A 152 7.47 28.94 4.35
C ILE A 152 6.55 29.22 5.54
N ASP A 153 5.64 30.19 5.40
CA ASP A 153 4.69 30.56 6.44
C ASP A 153 3.70 29.43 6.74
N GLU A 154 3.18 28.75 5.73
CA GLU A 154 2.30 27.57 5.88
C GLU A 154 3.01 26.44 6.65
N VAL A 155 4.24 26.09 6.26
CA VAL A 155 5.03 25.07 6.96
C VAL A 155 5.42 25.49 8.38
N ARG A 156 5.58 26.80 8.64
CA ARG A 156 5.78 27.32 10.00
C ARG A 156 4.51 27.18 10.83
N GLN A 157 3.36 27.56 10.29
CA GLN A 157 2.05 27.46 10.95
C GLN A 157 1.66 26.02 11.25
N SER A 158 2.03 25.07 10.38
CA SER A 158 1.79 23.65 10.60
C SER A 158 2.52 23.07 11.83
N GLY A 159 3.49 23.80 12.39
CA GLY A 159 4.30 23.34 13.52
C GLY A 159 5.20 22.13 13.18
N LEU A 160 5.50 21.88 11.90
CA LEU A 160 6.31 20.75 11.50
C LEU A 160 7.72 20.85 12.09
N ARG A 161 8.19 19.73 12.64
CA ARG A 161 9.54 19.59 13.19
C ARG A 161 10.30 18.52 12.41
N GLY A 162 11.62 18.68 12.32
CA GLY A 162 12.50 17.72 11.67
C GLY A 162 12.38 16.32 12.29
N ARG A 163 11.96 15.33 11.48
CA ARG A 163 11.75 13.95 11.91
C ARG A 163 13.02 13.07 11.89
N GLY A 164 14.18 13.66 11.58
CA GLY A 164 15.49 12.98 11.60
C GLY A 164 16.14 12.87 13.00
N GLY A 165 15.45 13.28 14.07
CA GLY A 165 15.93 13.15 15.46
C GLY A 165 16.02 14.48 16.21
N ALA A 166 16.74 15.46 15.66
CA ALA A 166 16.99 16.74 16.35
C ALA A 166 15.72 17.60 16.59
N GLY A 167 14.64 17.38 15.84
CA GLY A 167 13.37 18.07 16.07
C GLY A 167 13.42 19.59 15.83
N PHE A 168 14.35 20.09 15.02
CA PHE A 168 14.43 21.51 14.69
C PHE A 168 13.17 21.97 13.92
N PRO A 169 12.60 23.16 14.20
CA PRO A 169 11.38 23.63 13.50
C PRO A 169 11.62 23.78 11.99
N THR A 170 10.84 23.07 11.17
CA THR A 170 11.06 22.98 9.73
C THR A 170 10.83 24.31 9.03
N GLY A 171 9.76 25.04 9.36
CA GLY A 171 9.49 26.36 8.79
C GLY A 171 10.61 27.39 9.06
N LEU A 172 11.14 27.41 10.30
CA LEU A 172 12.29 28.26 10.65
C LEU A 172 13.54 27.87 9.85
N LYS A 173 13.79 26.57 9.66
CA LYS A 173 14.92 26.09 8.87
C LYS A 173 14.84 26.61 7.42
N TRP A 174 13.66 26.56 6.83
CA TRP A 174 13.44 27.03 5.45
C TRP A 174 13.59 28.55 5.33
N GLU A 175 13.06 29.30 6.30
CA GLU A 175 13.22 30.75 6.36
C GLU A 175 14.70 31.17 6.42
N LEU A 176 15.48 30.55 7.30
CA LEU A 176 16.91 30.82 7.41
C LEU A 176 17.66 30.47 6.12
N GLY A 177 17.31 29.35 5.49
CA GLY A 177 17.90 28.94 4.21
C GLY A 177 17.61 29.94 3.09
N ARG A 178 16.38 30.46 3.00
CA ARG A 178 16.01 31.49 2.02
C ARG A 178 16.76 32.81 2.26
N LYS A 179 16.88 33.25 3.51
CA LYS A 179 17.57 34.51 3.86
C LYS A 179 19.09 34.48 3.60
N ALA A 180 19.68 33.29 3.51
CA ALA A 180 21.10 33.09 3.27
C ALA A 180 21.47 32.97 1.77
N ALA A 181 20.46 32.84 0.89
CA ALA A 181 20.61 32.80 -0.57
C ALA A 181 20.47 34.20 -1.18
#